data_AF-A0A1A8EE45-F1
#
_entry.id   AF-A0A1A8EE45-F1
#
_cell.length_a   1.000
_cell.length_b   1.000
_cell.length_c   1.000
_cell.angle_alpha   90.00
_cell.angle_beta   90.00
_cell.angle_gamma   90.00
#
_symmetry.space_group_name_H-M   'P 1'
#
loop_
_entity.id
_entity.type
_entity.pdbx_description
1 polymer ?
#
loop_
_entity_poly.entity_id
_entity_poly.type
_entity_poly.pdbx_seq_one_letter_code
_entity_poly.pdbx_strand_id
1 'polypeptide(L)' 'GHIAALKKLKDNCGCKVYNLGTGKGYSVLQMVKAMEKASGRTIPYKIAPRRGGDVASCYADPQLAEKELGWKAQFDLERM' A
#
# COMPACT_ATOMS: atom_id res chain seq x y z
N GLY A 1 2.42 8.80 -7.32
CA GLY A 1 3.17 9.30 -6.16
C GLY A 1 4.30 10.19 -6.62
N HIS A 2 5.42 9.60 -7.03
CA HIS A 2 6.66 10.31 -7.38
C HIS A 2 6.48 11.47 -8.37
N ILE A 3 5.79 11.26 -9.51
CA ILE A 3 5.55 12.34 -10.49
C ILE A 3 4.72 13.49 -9.89
N ALA A 4 3.74 13.19 -9.03
CA ALA A 4 2.93 14.21 -8.38
C ALA A 4 3.74 15.01 -7.34
N ALA A 5 4.62 14.34 -6.58
CA ALA A 5 5.55 15.00 -5.67
C ALA A 5 6.56 15.89 -6.42
N LEU A 6 7.10 15.44 -7.55
CA LEU A 6 7.98 16.25 -8.39
C LEU A 6 7.29 17.50 -8.95
N LYS A 7 6.00 17.40 -9.31
CA LYS A 7 5.21 18.56 -9.72
C LYS A 7 5.07 19.56 -8.56
N LYS A 8 4.79 19.08 -7.35
CA LYS A 8 4.65 19.93 -6.15
C LYS A 8 5.92 20.68 -5.77
N LEU A 9 7.10 20.09 -6.03
CA LEU A 9 8.38 20.76 -5.78
C LEU A 9 8.56 22.03 -6.62
N LYS A 10 7.91 22.13 -7.80
CA LYS A 10 7.93 23.35 -8.62
C LYS A 10 7.21 24.52 -7.95
N ASP A 11 6.36 24.25 -6.97
CA ASP A 11 5.63 25.27 -6.20
C ASP A 11 6.44 25.79 -5.00
N ASN A 12 7.75 25.52 -4.91
CA ASN A 12 8.63 25.90 -3.79
C ASN A 12 8.11 25.44 -2.41
N CYS A 13 7.51 24.25 -2.32
CA CYS A 13 6.87 23.75 -1.11
C CYS A 13 7.83 23.39 0.05
N GLY A 14 9.14 23.56 -0.13
CA GLY A 14 10.16 23.10 0.82
C GLY A 14 10.18 21.58 0.98
N CYS A 15 10.54 21.11 2.17
CA CYS A 15 10.51 19.69 2.51
C CYS A 15 9.09 19.27 2.91
N LYS A 16 8.54 18.29 2.19
CA LYS A 16 7.22 17.70 2.47
C LYS A 16 7.32 16.19 2.46
N VAL A 17 6.65 15.56 3.41
CA VAL A 17 6.60 14.09 3.55
C VAL A 17 5.16 13.63 3.34
N TYR A 18 4.98 12.61 2.51
CA TYR A 18 3.68 12.06 2.17
C TYR A 18 3.69 10.55 2.34
N ASN A 19 2.65 10.02 3.00
CA ASN A 19 2.38 8.60 2.97
C ASN A 19 1.76 8.24 1.63
N LEU A 20 2.37 7.29 0.92
CA LEU A 20 1.85 6.75 -0.34
C LEU A 20 1.38 5.33 -0.11
N GLY A 21 0.06 5.13 -0.13
CA GLY A 21 -0.57 3.83 -0.02
C GLY A 21 -2.06 3.94 -0.30
N THR A 22 -2.75 2.79 -0.27
CA THR A 22 -4.21 2.73 -0.48
C THR A 22 -5.01 3.11 0.77
N GLY A 23 -4.36 3.12 1.94
CA GLY A 23 -5.01 3.20 3.25
C GLY A 23 -5.86 2.00 3.64
N LYS A 24 -5.81 0.93 2.85
CA LYS A 24 -6.49 -0.33 3.13
C LYS A 24 -5.48 -1.40 3.52
N GLY A 25 -5.59 -1.87 4.76
CA GLY A 25 -4.81 -3.00 5.25
C GLY A 25 -5.37 -4.33 4.75
N TYR A 26 -4.47 -5.27 4.44
CA TYR A 26 -4.81 -6.66 4.13
C TYR A 26 -3.96 -7.58 5.01
N SER A 27 -4.57 -8.64 5.52
CA SER A 27 -3.85 -9.70 6.23
C SER A 27 -3.10 -10.61 5.25
N VAL A 28 -2.12 -11.35 5.77
CA VAL A 28 -1.39 -12.38 5.01
C VAL A 28 -2.34 -13.37 4.34
N LEU A 29 -3.39 -13.81 5.06
CA LEU A 29 -4.35 -14.76 4.52
C LEU A 29 -5.23 -14.17 3.41
N GLN A 30 -5.53 -12.86 3.46
CA GLN A 30 -6.22 -12.20 2.35
C GLN A 30 -5.33 -12.12 1.09
N MET A 31 -4.02 -11.89 1.26
CA MET A 31 -3.08 -11.91 0.14
C MET A 31 -2.98 -13.31 -0.49
N VAL A 32 -2.89 -14.37 0.33
CA VAL A 32 -2.90 -15.75 -0.17
C VAL A 32 -4.16 -16.02 -1.00
N LYS A 33 -5.34 -15.71 -0.47
CA LYS A 33 -6.61 -15.88 -1.19
C LYS A 33 -6.68 -15.10 -2.50
N ALA A 34 -6.19 -13.85 -2.52
CA ALA A 34 -6.14 -13.05 -3.74
C ALA A 34 -5.23 -13.69 -4.80
N MET A 35 -4.09 -14.24 -4.38
CA MET A 35 -3.16 -14.93 -5.27
C MET A 35 -3.70 -16.28 -5.74
N GLU A 36 -4.44 -17.02 -4.91
CA GLU A 36 -5.16 -18.23 -5.32
C GLU A 36 -6.19 -17.90 -6.41
N LYS A 37 -6.97 -16.82 -6.22
CA LYS A 37 -7.94 -16.32 -7.21
C LYS A 37 -7.25 -15.95 -8.52
N ALA A 38 -6.15 -15.22 -8.46
CA ALA A 38 -5.41 -14.77 -9.64
C ALA A 38 -4.72 -15.93 -10.40
N SER A 39 -4.20 -16.92 -9.68
CA SER A 39 -3.48 -18.06 -10.28
C SER A 39 -4.40 -19.22 -10.67
N GLY A 40 -5.63 -19.28 -10.16
CA GLY A 40 -6.54 -20.41 -10.31
C GLY A 40 -6.06 -21.69 -9.63
N ARG A 41 -5.12 -21.58 -8.69
CA ARG A 41 -4.50 -22.72 -7.98
C ARG A 41 -4.54 -22.50 -6.49
N THR A 42 -4.68 -23.58 -5.73
CA THR A 42 -4.53 -23.54 -4.27
C THR A 42 -3.08 -23.30 -3.89
N ILE A 43 -2.86 -22.45 -2.89
CA ILE A 43 -1.53 -22.09 -2.39
C ILE A 43 -1.38 -22.66 -0.98
N PRO A 44 -0.62 -23.75 -0.81
CA PRO A 44 -0.44 -24.36 0.50
C PRO A 44 0.40 -23.45 1.41
N TYR A 45 -0.01 -23.32 2.67
CA TYR A 45 0.74 -22.59 3.69
C TYR A 45 0.65 -23.32 5.04
N LYS A 46 1.54 -22.94 5.97
CA LYS A 46 1.50 -23.38 7.36
C LYS A 46 1.69 -22.17 8.28
N ILE A 47 1.08 -22.22 9.46
CA ILE A 47 1.32 -21.21 10.49
C ILE A 47 2.71 -21.47 11.10
N ALA A 48 3.51 -20.42 11.21
CA ALA A 48 4.85 -20.44 11.78
C ALA A 48 4.97 -19.40 12.90
N PRO A 49 5.99 -19.49 13.77
CA PRO A 49 6.25 -18.47 14.78
C PRO A 49 6.44 -17.07 14.16
N ARG A 50 6.24 -16.03 14.96
CA ARG A 50 6.50 -14.65 14.53
C ARG A 50 7.97 -14.48 14.15
N ARG A 51 8.22 -13.81 13.03
CA ARG A 51 9.56 -13.37 12.63
C ARG A 51 9.92 -12.10 13.40
N GLY A 52 11.13 -12.07 13.97
CA GLY A 52 11.60 -10.92 14.74
C GLY A 52 11.59 -9.63 13.91
N GLY A 53 11.06 -8.55 14.49
CA GLY A 53 10.93 -7.25 13.83
C GLY A 53 9.59 -6.98 13.14
N ASP A 54 8.76 -8.01 12.91
CA ASP A 54 7.44 -7.81 12.30
C ASP A 54 6.45 -7.21 13.33
N VAL A 55 5.81 -6.10 12.95
CA VAL A 55 4.69 -5.48 13.69
C VAL A 55 3.36 -6.14 13.32
N ALA A 56 2.33 -5.95 14.15
CA ALA A 56 1.01 -6.56 13.90
C ALA A 56 0.30 -5.99 12.66
N SER A 57 0.37 -4.67 12.44
CA SER A 57 -0.28 -4.01 11.31
C SER A 57 0.34 -2.64 11.05
N CYS A 58 0.53 -2.29 9.79
CA CYS A 58 0.93 -0.95 9.35
C CYS A 58 0.30 -0.67 7.97
N TYR A 59 -0.40 0.45 7.83
CA TYR A 59 -0.98 0.91 6.57
C TYR A 59 -0.97 2.44 6.53
N ALA A 60 -0.91 2.99 5.32
CA ALA A 60 -0.78 4.43 5.11
C ALA A 60 -2.07 5.20 5.44
N ASP A 61 -1.99 6.42 5.95
CA ASP A 61 -3.06 7.42 5.75
C ASP A 61 -2.66 8.33 4.57
N PRO A 62 -3.28 8.18 3.38
CA PRO A 62 -2.89 8.92 2.18
C PRO A 62 -3.62 10.27 2.02
N GLN A 63 -4.42 10.72 3.01
CA GLN A 63 -5.25 11.92 2.88
C GLN A 63 -4.47 13.17 2.48
N LEU A 64 -3.25 13.34 3.02
CA LEU A 64 -2.39 14.48 2.68
C LEU A 64 -1.96 14.46 1.21
N ALA A 65 -1.63 13.28 0.67
CA ALA A 65 -1.25 13.14 -0.74
C ALA A 65 -2.44 13.39 -1.68
N GLU A 66 -3.63 12.96 -1.29
CA GLU A 66 -4.87 13.24 -2.04
C GLU A 66 -5.16 14.75 -2.07
N LYS A 67 -5.08 15.43 -0.92
CA LYS A 67 -5.38 16.86 -0.79
C LYS A 67 -4.35 17.76 -1.46
N GLU A 68 -3.04 17.54 -1.23
CA GLU A 68 -1.99 18.47 -1.67
C GLU A 68 -1.41 18.14 -3.05
N LEU A 69 -1.46 16.88 -3.47
CA LEU A 69 -0.90 16.40 -4.74
C LEU A 69 -1.97 16.00 -5.77
N GLY A 70 -3.25 15.95 -5.36
CA GLY A 70 -4.31 15.37 -6.19
C GLY A 70 -4.07 13.90 -6.52
N TRP A 71 -3.26 13.20 -5.72
CA TRP A 71 -2.84 11.83 -6.00
C TRP A 71 -3.53 10.84 -5.08
N LYS A 72 -4.07 9.77 -5.67
CA LYS A 72 -4.67 8.63 -4.95
C LYS A 72 -4.28 7.33 -5.62
N ALA A 73 -4.05 6.28 -4.84
CA ALA A 73 -3.89 4.93 -5.38
C ALA A 73 -5.22 4.44 -5.99
N GLN A 74 -5.18 3.89 -7.19
CA GLN A 74 -6.39 3.55 -7.98
C GLN A 74 -6.69 2.05 -8.04
N PHE A 75 -5.72 1.20 -7.70
CA PHE A 75 -5.84 -0.25 -7.80
C PHE A 75 -5.95 -0.85 -6.41
N ASP A 76 -6.77 -1.89 -6.30
CA ASP A 76 -6.95 -2.69 -5.10
C ASP A 76 -6.13 -3.98 -5.17
N LEU A 77 -6.35 -4.87 -4.20
CA LEU A 77 -5.61 -6.13 -4.09
C LEU A 77 -5.91 -7.09 -5.25
N GLU A 78 -7.08 -7.00 -5.89
CA GLU A 78 -7.43 -7.93 -6.97
C GLU A 78 -6.71 -7.59 -8.28
N ARG A 79 -6.32 -6.32 -8.45
CA ARG A 79 -5.63 -5.82 -9.64
C ARG A 79 -4.10 -5.75 -9.47
N MET A 80 -3.59 -6.13 -8.31
CA MET A 80 -2.17 -6.24 -7.99
C MET A 80 -1.61 -7.59 -8.44
#